data_AF-A0A8H9L6I7-F1
#
_entry.id   AF-A0A8H9L6I7-F1
#
_cell.length_a   1.000
_cell.length_b   1.000
_cell.length_c   1.000
_cell.angle_alpha   90.00
_cell.angle_beta   90.00
_cell.angle_gamma   90.00
#
_symmetry.space_group_name_H-M   'P 1'
#
loop_
_entity.id
_entity.type
_entity.pdbx_description
1 polymer ?
#
loop_
_entity_poly.entity_id
_entity_poly.type
_entity_poly.pdbx_seq_one_letter_code
_entity_poly.pdbx_strand_id
1 'polypeptide(L)'
;MVRTVVFDVGETLIDESRIWLRWAERLGVPPLTFLGVLGGCAALDLPHLEAFALVRPGLDVDEEAERWARDDPDGLRNGFDADDLYPDVRPALAALREAGLDVVVAGNQPPVARAALEAMDLPVSAIRTSDEWGVQKPDPGFFARVAELSGVAPQEIAYVGDRLDNDVLPAAEAGMRPVLLRRGPWGYLHARRPEAARTTVIDSLAELPAVLMG
;
A
#
# COMPACT_ATOMS: atom_id res chain seq x y z
N MET A 1 -2.51 0.31 -24.61
CA MET A 1 -3.72 0.75 -23.90
C MET A 1 -3.81 -0.09 -22.63
N VAL A 2 -4.12 0.51 -21.50
CA VAL A 2 -4.20 -0.23 -20.22
C VAL A 2 -5.43 -1.13 -20.25
N ARG A 3 -5.29 -2.37 -19.75
CA ARG A 3 -6.34 -3.39 -19.64
C ARG A 3 -6.59 -3.81 -18.19
N THR A 4 -5.55 -3.77 -17.36
CA THR A 4 -5.60 -4.14 -15.94
C THR A 4 -5.00 -3.03 -15.09
N VAL A 5 -5.64 -2.71 -13.97
CA VAL A 5 -5.15 -1.78 -12.96
C VAL A 5 -4.93 -2.55 -11.66
N VAL A 6 -3.72 -2.48 -11.13
CA VAL A 6 -3.28 -3.21 -9.95
C VAL A 6 -2.97 -2.19 -8.85
N PHE A 7 -3.53 -2.41 -7.68
CA PHE A 7 -3.40 -1.52 -6.53
C PHE A 7 -2.57 -2.17 -5.43
N ASP A 8 -1.64 -1.40 -4.87
CA ASP A 8 -1.13 -1.68 -3.52
C ASP A 8 -2.23 -1.49 -2.45
N VAL A 9 -1.92 -1.82 -1.20
CA VAL A 9 -2.87 -1.81 -0.07
C VAL A 9 -2.63 -0.64 0.88
N GLY A 10 -1.50 -0.63 1.60
CA GLY A 10 -1.19 0.38 2.62
C GLY A 10 -0.98 1.75 1.98
N GLU A 11 -1.59 2.78 2.53
CA GLU A 11 -1.56 4.15 2.01
C GLU A 11 -1.91 4.27 0.52
N THR A 12 -2.62 3.27 -0.03
CA THR A 12 -3.18 3.25 -1.38
C THR A 12 -4.68 3.02 -1.31
N LEU A 13 -5.11 1.93 -0.67
CA LEU A 13 -6.52 1.65 -0.37
C LEU A 13 -6.84 1.91 1.10
N ILE A 14 -5.91 1.59 2.00
CA ILE A 14 -6.07 1.63 3.45
C ILE A 14 -5.34 2.84 4.02
N ASP A 15 -6.04 3.67 4.79
CA ASP A 15 -5.48 4.69 5.67
C ASP A 15 -4.93 4.01 6.92
N GLU A 16 -3.60 3.96 7.03
CA GLU A 16 -2.93 3.26 8.13
C GLU A 16 -2.85 4.11 9.40
N SER A 17 -3.46 5.31 9.43
CA SER A 17 -3.47 6.20 10.59
C SER A 17 -3.90 5.47 11.86
N ARG A 18 -4.98 4.66 11.81
CA ARG A 18 -5.45 3.90 12.98
C ARG A 18 -4.42 2.85 13.43
N ILE A 19 -3.65 2.24 12.53
CA ILE A 19 -2.56 1.31 12.89
C ILE A 19 -1.48 2.06 13.67
N TRP A 20 -0.99 3.16 13.14
CA TRP A 20 0.10 3.92 13.76
C TRP A 20 -0.31 4.60 15.07
N LEU A 21 -1.56 5.06 15.18
CA LEU A 21 -2.11 5.62 16.42
C LEU A 21 -2.23 4.58 17.53
N ARG A 22 -2.67 3.35 17.20
CA ARG A 22 -2.71 2.25 18.19
C ARG A 22 -1.31 1.89 18.67
N TRP A 23 -0.30 1.92 17.80
CA TRP A 23 1.09 1.73 18.22
C TRP A 23 1.59 2.85 19.15
N ALA A 24 1.31 4.11 18.81
CA ALA A 24 1.65 5.23 19.67
C ALA A 24 1.04 5.07 21.08
N GLU A 25 -0.25 4.69 21.14
CA GLU A 25 -0.94 4.39 22.39
C GLU A 25 -0.31 3.20 23.14
N ARG A 26 -0.09 2.07 22.46
CA ARG A 26 0.51 0.85 23.05
C ARG A 26 1.88 1.13 23.67
N LEU A 27 2.66 2.03 23.08
CA LEU A 27 3.99 2.40 23.57
C LEU A 27 3.97 3.55 24.58
N GLY A 28 2.81 4.20 24.81
CA GLY A 28 2.69 5.36 25.67
C GLY A 28 3.40 6.62 25.11
N VAL A 29 3.54 6.69 23.79
CA VAL A 29 4.19 7.81 23.09
C VAL A 29 3.09 8.74 22.53
N PRO A 30 3.19 10.07 22.70
CA PRO A 30 2.22 10.97 22.10
C PRO A 30 2.11 10.78 20.58
N PRO A 31 0.89 10.75 20.00
CA PRO A 31 0.71 10.57 18.55
C PRO A 31 1.55 11.51 17.69
N LEU A 32 1.60 12.79 18.05
CA LEU A 32 2.42 13.80 17.35
C LEU A 32 3.89 13.37 17.27
N THR A 33 4.44 12.85 18.36
CA THR A 33 5.84 12.42 18.44
C THR A 33 6.08 11.17 17.60
N PHE A 34 5.25 10.14 17.77
CA PHE A 34 5.42 8.88 17.05
C PHE A 34 5.30 9.06 15.53
N LEU A 35 4.25 9.74 15.08
CA LEU A 35 4.02 10.03 13.66
C LEU A 35 5.09 10.97 13.09
N GLY A 36 5.56 11.94 13.88
CA GLY A 36 6.66 12.82 13.47
C GLY A 36 7.97 12.07 13.26
N VAL A 37 8.31 11.11 14.13
CA VAL A 37 9.48 10.25 13.97
C VAL A 37 9.30 9.33 12.76
N LEU A 38 8.14 8.71 12.58
CA LEU A 38 7.83 7.87 11.42
C LEU A 38 7.99 8.64 10.10
N GLY A 39 7.45 9.85 10.02
CA GLY A 39 7.64 10.74 8.87
C GLY A 39 9.10 11.14 8.66
N GLY A 40 9.86 11.33 9.75
CA GLY A 40 11.31 11.53 9.70
C GLY A 40 12.05 10.34 9.11
N CYS A 41 11.71 9.12 9.50
CA CYS A 41 12.26 7.89 8.91
C CYS A 41 11.96 7.82 7.41
N ALA A 42 10.71 8.09 7.01
CA ALA A 42 10.33 8.13 5.59
C ALA A 42 11.14 9.18 4.79
N ALA A 43 11.36 10.37 5.37
CA ALA A 43 12.11 11.44 4.71
C ALA A 43 13.62 11.14 4.59
N LEU A 44 14.15 10.28 5.44
CA LEU A 44 15.57 9.90 5.51
C LEU A 44 15.85 8.53 4.88
N ASP A 45 14.86 7.91 4.21
CA ASP A 45 14.95 6.56 3.66
C ASP A 45 15.34 5.49 4.71
N LEU A 46 14.95 5.71 5.97
CA LEU A 46 15.14 4.74 7.05
C LEU A 46 13.96 3.75 7.06
N PRO A 47 14.20 2.48 7.46
CA PRO A 47 13.12 1.54 7.70
C PRO A 47 12.12 2.11 8.71
N HIS A 48 10.82 1.91 8.50
CA HIS A 48 9.79 2.38 9.43
C HIS A 48 9.96 1.78 10.85
N LEU A 49 10.53 0.58 10.95
CA LEU A 49 10.88 -0.05 12.23
C LEU A 49 11.88 0.78 13.05
N GLU A 50 12.70 1.62 12.41
CA GLU A 50 13.62 2.53 13.11
C GLU A 50 12.85 3.54 13.97
N ALA A 51 11.62 3.90 13.60
CA ALA A 51 10.79 4.80 14.40
C ALA A 51 10.51 4.22 15.79
N PHE A 52 10.33 2.89 15.88
CA PHE A 52 10.15 2.19 17.16
C PHE A 52 11.42 2.23 18.01
N ALA A 53 12.57 1.96 17.39
CA ALA A 53 13.86 1.99 18.07
C ALA A 53 14.19 3.40 18.61
N LEU A 54 13.82 4.45 17.88
CA LEU A 54 14.03 5.85 18.28
C LEU A 54 13.16 6.26 19.47
N VAL A 55 11.87 5.89 19.48
CA VAL A 55 10.96 6.26 20.57
C VAL A 55 11.09 5.34 21.78
N ARG A 56 11.54 4.10 21.57
CA ARG A 56 11.70 3.09 22.62
C ARG A 56 12.90 2.17 22.33
N PRO A 57 14.12 2.60 22.70
CA PRO A 57 15.33 1.81 22.48
C PRO A 57 15.26 0.43 23.13
N GLY A 58 15.67 -0.61 22.37
CA GLY A 58 15.67 -2.00 22.83
C GLY A 58 14.31 -2.70 22.80
N LEU A 59 13.26 -2.07 22.25
CA LEU A 59 12.00 -2.73 21.99
C LEU A 59 12.18 -3.78 20.88
N ASP A 60 11.79 -5.02 21.17
CA ASP A 60 11.50 -6.02 20.14
C ASP A 60 10.04 -5.85 19.70
N VAL A 61 9.85 -5.36 18.47
CA VAL A 61 8.52 -5.03 17.93
C VAL A 61 7.71 -6.30 17.68
N ASP A 62 8.36 -7.40 17.29
CA ASP A 62 7.69 -8.66 17.01
C ASP A 62 7.24 -9.32 18.30
N GLU A 63 8.10 -9.38 19.32
CA GLU A 63 7.73 -9.89 20.65
C GLU A 63 6.59 -9.04 21.28
N GLU A 64 6.64 -7.72 21.09
CA GLU A 64 5.58 -6.81 21.51
C GLU A 64 4.25 -7.10 20.80
N ALA A 65 4.29 -7.27 19.47
CA ALA A 65 3.12 -7.59 18.67
C ALA A 65 2.52 -8.93 19.06
N GLU A 66 3.33 -9.95 19.32
CA GLU A 66 2.88 -11.26 19.80
C GLU A 66 2.25 -11.17 21.19
N ARG A 67 2.84 -10.39 22.09
CA ARG A 67 2.26 -10.19 23.43
C ARG A 67 0.93 -9.47 23.33
N TRP A 68 0.85 -8.42 22.52
CA TRP A 68 -0.41 -7.72 22.28
C TRP A 68 -1.45 -8.64 21.64
N ALA A 69 -1.05 -9.57 20.77
CA ALA A 69 -1.94 -10.56 20.21
C ALA A 69 -2.52 -11.53 21.25
N ARG A 70 -1.79 -11.81 22.34
CA ARG A 70 -2.32 -12.58 23.47
C ARG A 70 -3.25 -11.76 24.37
N ASP A 71 -2.92 -10.49 24.59
CA ASP A 71 -3.67 -9.59 25.47
C ASP A 71 -5.05 -9.21 24.89
N ASP A 72 -5.11 -9.02 23.58
CA ASP A 72 -6.30 -8.53 22.86
C ASP A 72 -6.47 -9.28 21.54
N PRO A 73 -6.84 -10.58 21.55
CA PRO A 73 -6.78 -11.47 20.38
C PRO A 73 -7.60 -10.99 19.19
N ASP A 74 -8.75 -10.37 19.44
CA ASP A 74 -9.68 -9.87 18.43
C ASP A 74 -9.36 -8.43 17.98
N GLY A 75 -8.41 -7.77 18.62
CA GLY A 75 -7.96 -6.44 18.27
C GLY A 75 -7.27 -6.38 16.91
N LEU A 76 -7.49 -5.28 16.19
CA LEU A 76 -6.87 -5.08 14.87
C LEU A 76 -5.34 -4.98 14.99
N ARG A 77 -4.79 -4.30 16.00
CA ARG A 77 -3.33 -4.12 16.19
C ARG A 77 -2.66 -3.57 14.91
N ASN A 78 -2.05 -4.46 14.12
CA ASN A 78 -1.44 -4.21 12.80
C ASN A 78 -2.41 -4.35 11.60
N GLY A 79 -3.58 -4.93 11.82
CA GLY A 79 -4.64 -5.10 10.83
C GLY A 79 -5.52 -3.87 10.65
N PHE A 80 -6.45 -3.99 9.72
CA PHE A 80 -7.35 -2.92 9.29
C PHE A 80 -8.71 -3.51 8.91
N ASP A 81 -9.72 -2.65 8.83
CA ASP A 81 -11.08 -3.00 8.43
C ASP A 81 -11.64 -2.01 7.38
N ALA A 82 -12.93 -2.15 7.05
CA ALA A 82 -13.56 -1.32 6.04
C ALA A 82 -13.63 0.18 6.42
N ASP A 83 -13.53 0.51 7.71
CA ASP A 83 -13.53 1.90 8.18
C ASP A 83 -12.17 2.58 7.93
N ASP A 84 -11.12 1.80 7.65
CA ASP A 84 -9.81 2.30 7.25
C ASP A 84 -9.71 2.55 5.73
N LEU A 85 -10.75 2.31 4.93
CA LEU A 85 -10.72 2.61 3.50
C LEU A 85 -10.72 4.13 3.27
N TYR A 86 -9.83 4.58 2.38
CA TYR A 86 -9.93 5.95 1.87
C TYR A 86 -11.28 6.19 1.16
N PRO A 87 -11.92 7.37 1.31
CA PRO A 87 -13.27 7.61 0.79
C PRO A 87 -13.42 7.44 -0.73
N ASP A 88 -12.34 7.64 -1.49
CA ASP A 88 -12.34 7.56 -2.94
C ASP A 88 -12.14 6.13 -3.50
N VAL A 89 -11.82 5.15 -2.64
CA VAL A 89 -11.49 3.78 -3.07
C VAL A 89 -12.67 3.12 -3.79
N ARG A 90 -13.81 2.96 -3.10
CA ARG A 90 -14.95 2.24 -3.70
C ARG A 90 -15.46 2.91 -4.98
N PRO A 91 -15.67 4.25 -5.02
CA PRO A 91 -16.08 4.93 -6.24
C PRO A 91 -15.07 4.77 -7.39
N ALA A 92 -13.77 4.90 -7.11
CA ALA A 92 -12.75 4.82 -8.15
C ALA A 92 -12.64 3.40 -8.74
N LEU A 93 -12.60 2.36 -7.89
CA LEU A 93 -12.55 0.98 -8.36
C LEU A 93 -13.79 0.62 -9.19
N ALA A 94 -14.98 1.06 -8.76
CA ALA A 94 -16.22 0.87 -9.53
C ALA A 94 -16.16 1.57 -10.90
N ALA A 95 -15.69 2.82 -10.95
CA ALA A 95 -15.56 3.56 -12.21
C ALA A 95 -14.58 2.89 -13.19
N LEU A 96 -13.49 2.31 -12.71
CA LEU A 96 -12.54 1.56 -13.55
C LEU A 96 -13.18 0.28 -14.11
N ARG A 97 -13.96 -0.43 -13.30
CA ARG A 97 -14.73 -1.60 -13.74
C ARG A 97 -15.79 -1.24 -14.79
N GLU A 98 -16.52 -0.14 -14.59
CA GLU A 98 -17.50 0.38 -15.54
C GLU A 98 -16.86 0.80 -16.87
N ALA A 99 -15.63 1.29 -16.82
CA ALA A 99 -14.79 1.57 -17.99
C ALA A 99 -14.27 0.30 -18.70
N GLY A 100 -14.58 -0.90 -18.20
CA GLY A 100 -14.19 -2.16 -18.80
C GLY A 100 -12.76 -2.60 -18.48
N LEU A 101 -12.12 -1.98 -17.47
CA LEU A 101 -10.81 -2.40 -16.99
C LEU A 101 -10.93 -3.54 -15.98
N ASP A 102 -9.97 -4.46 -16.02
CA ASP A 102 -9.78 -5.39 -14.93
C ASP A 102 -9.11 -4.69 -13.74
N VAL A 103 -9.54 -5.01 -12.51
CA VAL A 103 -9.11 -4.31 -11.30
C VAL A 103 -8.67 -5.34 -10.27
N VAL A 104 -7.43 -5.24 -9.83
CA VAL A 104 -6.76 -6.22 -8.97
C VAL A 104 -6.12 -5.52 -7.77
N VAL A 105 -6.13 -6.18 -6.62
CA VAL A 105 -5.33 -5.79 -5.46
C VAL A 105 -4.17 -6.76 -5.30
N ALA A 106 -2.94 -6.25 -5.27
CA ALA A 106 -1.75 -7.06 -5.02
C ALA A 106 -0.70 -6.22 -4.28
N GLY A 107 -0.35 -6.61 -3.05
CA GLY A 107 0.58 -5.85 -2.20
C GLY A 107 1.36 -6.69 -1.20
N ASN A 108 2.32 -6.06 -0.53
CA ASN A 108 3.08 -6.69 0.56
C ASN A 108 2.20 -6.76 1.81
N GLN A 109 1.68 -7.93 2.15
CA GLN A 109 0.70 -8.06 3.22
C GLN A 109 0.78 -9.45 3.88
N PRO A 110 0.56 -9.54 5.22
CA PRO A 110 0.49 -10.81 5.92
C PRO A 110 -0.80 -11.59 5.57
N PRO A 111 -0.88 -12.89 5.88
CA PRO A 111 -2.07 -13.72 5.59
C PRO A 111 -3.39 -13.11 6.06
N VAL A 112 -3.40 -12.51 7.26
CA VAL A 112 -4.62 -11.96 7.89
C VAL A 112 -5.21 -10.78 7.11
N ALA A 113 -4.37 -9.99 6.44
CA ALA A 113 -4.81 -8.82 5.67
C ALA A 113 -5.65 -9.23 4.45
N ARG A 114 -5.40 -10.41 3.87
CA ARG A 114 -6.21 -10.92 2.76
C ARG A 114 -7.66 -11.13 3.16
N ALA A 115 -7.89 -11.82 4.28
CA ALA A 115 -9.24 -12.08 4.77
C ALA A 115 -9.99 -10.77 5.08
N ALA A 116 -9.29 -9.78 5.64
CA ALA A 116 -9.85 -8.46 5.86
C ALA A 116 -10.25 -7.76 4.55
N LEU A 117 -9.39 -7.74 3.54
CA LEU A 117 -9.69 -7.16 2.22
C LEU A 117 -10.85 -7.88 1.52
N GLU A 118 -10.91 -9.22 1.59
CA GLU A 118 -12.02 -10.00 1.04
C GLU A 118 -13.35 -9.66 1.73
N ALA A 119 -13.34 -9.47 3.06
CA ALA A 119 -14.52 -9.07 3.83
C ALA A 119 -15.03 -7.65 3.50
N MET A 120 -14.21 -6.80 2.87
CA MET A 120 -14.61 -5.46 2.44
C MET A 120 -15.49 -5.46 1.18
N ASP A 121 -15.58 -6.58 0.44
CA ASP A 121 -16.37 -6.68 -0.80
C ASP A 121 -16.07 -5.52 -1.78
N LEU A 122 -14.77 -5.31 -2.06
CA LEU A 122 -14.32 -4.31 -3.02
C LEU A 122 -14.62 -4.78 -4.45
N PRO A 123 -14.92 -3.87 -5.40
CA PRO A 123 -15.25 -4.23 -6.79
C PRO A 123 -13.97 -4.58 -7.58
N VAL A 124 -13.31 -5.67 -7.19
CA VAL A 124 -12.07 -6.17 -7.78
C VAL A 124 -12.24 -7.62 -8.24
N SER A 125 -11.49 -8.03 -9.24
CA SER A 125 -11.52 -9.41 -9.76
C SER A 125 -10.64 -10.36 -8.95
N ALA A 126 -9.60 -9.85 -8.30
CA ALA A 126 -8.69 -10.63 -7.48
C ALA A 126 -8.03 -9.79 -6.38
N ILE A 127 -7.75 -10.46 -5.26
CA ILE A 127 -6.89 -9.98 -4.17
C ILE A 127 -5.76 -11.00 -4.00
N ARG A 128 -4.50 -10.54 -4.00
CA ARG A 128 -3.31 -11.35 -3.76
C ARG A 128 -2.34 -10.66 -2.82
N THR A 129 -1.56 -11.45 -2.10
CA THR A 129 -0.55 -10.94 -1.15
C THR A 129 0.81 -11.52 -1.48
N SER A 130 1.86 -10.79 -1.10
CA SER A 130 3.25 -11.28 -1.22
C SER A 130 3.49 -12.60 -0.50
N ASP A 131 2.82 -12.81 0.64
CA ASP A 131 2.92 -14.04 1.43
C ASP A 131 2.48 -15.28 0.62
N GLU A 132 1.33 -15.20 -0.07
CA GLU A 132 0.84 -16.29 -0.94
C GLU A 132 1.82 -16.60 -2.08
N TRP A 133 2.50 -15.58 -2.60
CA TRP A 133 3.40 -15.72 -3.73
C TRP A 133 4.84 -16.10 -3.35
N GLY A 134 5.22 -15.98 -2.08
CA GLY A 134 6.60 -16.18 -1.60
C GLY A 134 7.59 -15.15 -2.16
N VAL A 135 7.10 -14.06 -2.75
CA VAL A 135 7.88 -12.93 -3.28
C VAL A 135 7.20 -11.63 -2.88
N GLN A 136 7.99 -10.61 -2.60
CA GLN A 136 7.49 -9.31 -2.14
C GLN A 136 8.11 -8.18 -2.94
N LYS A 137 7.40 -7.06 -3.07
CA LYS A 137 7.98 -5.83 -3.58
C LYS A 137 9.18 -5.40 -2.72
N PRO A 138 10.25 -4.85 -3.32
CA PRO A 138 10.39 -4.46 -4.74
C PRO A 138 10.94 -5.57 -5.66
N ASP A 139 10.93 -6.84 -5.26
CA ASP A 139 11.48 -7.95 -6.07
C ASP A 139 10.80 -8.00 -7.46
N PRO A 140 11.55 -8.03 -8.58
CA PRO A 140 10.98 -8.19 -9.93
C PRO A 140 10.07 -9.40 -10.08
N GLY A 141 10.30 -10.46 -9.31
CA GLY A 141 9.46 -11.65 -9.24
C GLY A 141 8.03 -11.36 -8.80
N PHE A 142 7.82 -10.37 -7.91
CA PHE A 142 6.48 -9.92 -7.54
C PHE A 142 5.72 -9.35 -8.75
N PHE A 143 6.38 -8.48 -9.52
CA PHE A 143 5.76 -7.88 -10.71
C PHE A 143 5.57 -8.90 -11.84
N ALA A 144 6.43 -9.92 -11.93
CA ALA A 144 6.20 -11.05 -12.82
C ALA A 144 4.91 -11.83 -12.44
N ARG A 145 4.65 -12.04 -11.14
CA ARG A 145 3.39 -12.64 -10.66
C ARG A 145 2.17 -11.77 -10.95
N VAL A 146 2.31 -10.45 -10.81
CA VAL A 146 1.26 -9.50 -11.21
C VAL A 146 0.93 -9.63 -12.70
N ALA A 147 1.93 -9.71 -13.57
CA ALA A 147 1.73 -9.90 -15.01
C ALA A 147 1.07 -11.26 -15.34
N GLU A 148 1.51 -12.33 -14.68
CA GLU A 148 0.90 -13.67 -14.80
C GLU A 148 -0.57 -13.66 -14.39
N LEU A 149 -0.90 -13.06 -13.23
CA LEU A 149 -2.26 -12.94 -12.72
C LEU A 149 -3.15 -12.13 -13.67
N SER A 150 -2.63 -11.03 -14.22
CA SER A 150 -3.38 -10.12 -15.09
C SER A 150 -3.65 -10.71 -16.49
N GLY A 151 -2.84 -11.69 -16.92
CA GLY A 151 -3.02 -12.36 -18.21
C GLY A 151 -2.82 -11.47 -19.45
N VAL A 152 -2.19 -10.31 -19.29
CA VAL A 152 -1.92 -9.31 -20.34
C VAL A 152 -0.44 -8.91 -20.33
N ALA A 153 0.03 -8.24 -21.38
CA ALA A 153 1.42 -7.80 -21.43
C ALA A 153 1.68 -6.73 -20.33
N PRO A 154 2.91 -6.64 -19.77
CA PRO A 154 3.21 -5.65 -18.73
C PRO A 154 2.83 -4.22 -19.11
N GLN A 155 3.02 -3.82 -20.37
CA GLN A 155 2.70 -2.48 -20.87
C GLN A 155 1.19 -2.17 -20.89
N GLU A 156 0.35 -3.18 -20.72
CA GLU A 156 -1.11 -3.08 -20.59
C GLU A 156 -1.56 -3.06 -19.11
N ILE A 157 -0.62 -3.10 -18.17
CA ILE A 157 -0.90 -3.06 -16.73
C ILE A 157 -0.51 -1.69 -16.18
N ALA A 158 -1.40 -1.07 -15.42
CA ALA A 158 -1.06 0.06 -14.56
C ALA A 158 -0.90 -0.44 -13.13
N TYR A 159 0.22 -0.10 -12.48
CA TYR A 159 0.43 -0.37 -11.06
C TYR A 159 0.35 0.94 -10.28
N VAL A 160 -0.53 0.99 -9.28
CA VAL A 160 -0.84 2.17 -8.45
C VAL A 160 -0.36 1.91 -7.03
N GLY A 161 0.50 2.78 -6.51
CA GLY A 161 0.98 2.72 -5.12
C GLY A 161 1.47 4.08 -4.64
N ASP A 162 1.73 4.22 -3.34
CA ASP A 162 2.24 5.45 -2.74
C ASP A 162 3.77 5.46 -2.60
N ARG A 163 4.41 4.29 -2.61
CA ARG A 163 5.86 4.18 -2.48
C ARG A 163 6.56 4.14 -3.82
N LEU A 164 7.20 5.25 -4.18
CA LEU A 164 8.01 5.34 -5.41
C LEU A 164 9.10 4.27 -5.52
N ASP A 165 9.79 3.97 -4.42
CA ASP A 165 10.91 3.02 -4.34
C ASP A 165 10.48 1.54 -4.31
N ASN A 166 9.31 1.25 -3.72
CA ASN A 166 8.83 -0.10 -3.50
C ASN A 166 7.82 -0.56 -4.56
N ASP A 167 6.93 0.33 -4.97
CA ASP A 167 5.78 0.01 -5.82
C ASP A 167 6.01 0.50 -7.25
N VAL A 168 6.30 1.79 -7.39
CA VAL A 168 6.09 2.50 -8.65
C VAL A 168 7.28 2.37 -9.61
N LEU A 169 8.51 2.61 -9.14
CA LEU A 169 9.69 2.43 -9.99
C LEU A 169 9.94 0.95 -10.34
N PRO A 170 9.81 0.00 -9.41
CA PRO A 170 9.95 -1.42 -9.75
C PRO A 170 8.87 -1.90 -10.74
N ALA A 171 7.63 -1.39 -10.65
CA ALA A 171 6.61 -1.65 -11.67
C ALA A 171 7.01 -1.10 -13.04
N ALA A 172 7.57 0.11 -13.09
CA ALA A 172 8.08 0.69 -14.33
C ALA A 172 9.21 -0.15 -14.95
N GLU A 173 10.12 -0.66 -14.11
CA GLU A 173 11.22 -1.54 -14.52
C GLU A 173 10.73 -2.89 -15.05
N ALA A 174 9.62 -3.39 -14.51
CA ALA A 174 8.90 -4.56 -15.04
C ALA A 174 8.13 -4.29 -16.34
N GLY A 175 8.15 -3.04 -16.84
CA GLY A 175 7.48 -2.63 -18.08
C GLY A 175 6.00 -2.27 -17.91
N MET A 176 5.53 -2.12 -16.68
CA MET A 176 4.17 -1.65 -16.37
C MET A 176 4.08 -0.13 -16.43
N ARG A 177 2.86 0.40 -16.55
CA ARG A 177 2.59 1.84 -16.44
C ARG A 177 2.62 2.24 -14.96
N PRO A 178 3.60 3.06 -14.53
CA PRO A 178 3.74 3.44 -13.13
C PRO A 178 2.83 4.62 -12.75
N VAL A 179 2.05 4.47 -11.69
CA VAL A 179 1.21 5.54 -11.13
C VAL A 179 1.56 5.74 -9.66
N LEU A 180 2.11 6.90 -9.34
CA LEU A 180 2.40 7.33 -7.97
C LEU A 180 1.20 8.10 -7.40
N LEU A 181 0.64 7.60 -6.32
CA LEU A 181 -0.40 8.28 -5.57
C LEU A 181 0.20 9.13 -4.45
N ARG A 182 -0.17 10.41 -4.38
CA ARG A 182 0.22 11.32 -3.28
C ARG A 182 -0.66 11.08 -2.06
N ARG A 183 -0.36 10.01 -1.33
CA ARG A 183 -1.09 9.55 -0.14
C ARG A 183 -0.10 9.01 0.89
N GLY A 184 -0.45 9.06 2.17
CA GLY A 184 0.45 8.72 3.26
C GLY A 184 1.74 9.58 3.29
N PRO A 185 2.61 9.37 4.29
CA PRO A 185 3.87 10.13 4.38
C PRO A 185 4.79 9.84 3.19
N TRP A 186 4.88 8.60 2.71
CA TRP A 186 5.75 8.25 1.58
C TRP A 186 5.27 8.86 0.27
N GLY A 187 4.00 8.77 -0.10
CA GLY A 187 3.51 9.35 -1.36
C GLY A 187 3.79 10.85 -1.48
N TYR A 188 3.56 11.62 -0.41
CA TYR A 188 3.88 13.06 -0.41
C TYR A 188 5.38 13.35 -0.50
N LEU A 189 6.21 12.63 0.26
CA LEU A 189 7.66 12.82 0.26
C LEU A 189 8.30 12.35 -1.05
N HIS A 190 7.83 11.22 -1.59
CA HIS A 190 8.39 10.59 -2.78
C HIS A 190 8.00 11.33 -4.05
N ALA A 191 6.81 11.94 -4.11
CA ALA A 191 6.41 12.79 -5.23
C ALA A 191 7.31 14.03 -5.42
N ARG A 192 8.14 14.38 -4.42
CA ARG A 192 9.14 15.46 -4.51
C ARG A 192 10.48 15.00 -5.06
N ARG A 193 10.69 13.68 -5.21
CA ARG A 193 11.95 13.13 -5.73
C ARG A 193 12.03 13.33 -7.24
N PRO A 194 13.21 13.59 -7.82
CA PRO A 194 13.38 13.74 -9.27
C PRO A 194 12.85 12.55 -10.07
N GLU A 195 12.98 11.34 -9.54
CA GLU A 195 12.56 10.08 -10.17
C GLU A 195 11.04 10.00 -10.37
N ALA A 196 10.25 10.74 -9.59
CA ALA A 196 8.79 10.81 -9.75
C ALA A 196 8.40 11.35 -11.14
N ALA A 197 9.26 12.12 -11.80
CA ALA A 197 9.05 12.59 -13.18
C ALA A 197 8.95 11.45 -14.21
N ARG A 198 9.36 10.22 -13.86
CA ARG A 198 9.21 9.02 -14.69
C ARG A 198 7.84 8.36 -14.57
N THR A 199 6.95 8.92 -13.75
CA THR A 199 5.69 8.28 -13.33
C THR A 199 4.52 9.23 -13.58
N THR A 200 3.30 8.68 -13.65
CA THR A 200 2.12 9.54 -13.55
C THR A 200 1.82 9.79 -12.07
N VAL A 201 1.83 11.04 -11.63
CA VAL A 201 1.52 11.40 -10.24
C VAL A 201 0.07 11.87 -10.14
N ILE A 202 -0.69 11.31 -9.21
CA ILE A 202 -2.09 11.65 -8.93
C ILE A 202 -2.30 11.96 -7.44
N ASP A 203 -3.35 12.71 -7.12
CA ASP A 203 -3.78 13.04 -5.75
C ASP A 203 -4.94 12.17 -5.27
N SER A 204 -5.72 11.64 -6.19
CA SER A 204 -6.88 10.80 -5.88
C SER A 204 -7.02 9.67 -6.89
N LEU A 205 -7.53 8.54 -6.41
CA LEU A 205 -7.89 7.41 -7.26
C LEU A 205 -9.00 7.78 -8.26
N ALA A 206 -9.79 8.82 -7.98
CA ALA A 206 -10.80 9.34 -8.89
C ALA A 206 -10.23 9.91 -10.20
N GLU A 207 -8.93 10.19 -10.26
CA GLU A 207 -8.25 10.66 -11.48
C GLU A 207 -7.90 9.53 -12.45
N LEU A 208 -7.86 8.28 -11.96
CA LEU A 208 -7.41 7.13 -12.74
C LEU A 208 -8.21 6.91 -14.04
N PRO A 209 -9.55 7.03 -14.07
CA PRO A 209 -10.29 6.89 -15.32
C PRO A 209 -9.78 7.84 -16.41
N ALA A 210 -9.57 9.12 -16.08
CA ALA A 210 -9.07 10.11 -17.04
C ALA A 210 -7.61 9.85 -17.44
N VAL A 211 -6.78 9.48 -16.46
CA VAL A 211 -5.34 9.20 -16.68
C VAL A 211 -5.12 7.96 -17.53
N LEU A 212 -5.90 6.90 -17.32
CA LEU A 212 -5.66 5.59 -17.94
C LEU A 212 -6.35 5.42 -19.29
N MET A 213 -7.43 6.16 -19.54
CA MET A 213 -8.19 6.10 -20.80
C MET A 213 -7.88 7.24 -21.78
N GLY A 214 -7.24 8.32 -21.33
CA GLY A 214 -6.68 9.36 -22.20
C GLY A 214 -5.43 8.88 -22.95
#